data_AF-A0AAJ1TX83-F1
#
_entry.id   AF-A0AAJ1TX83-F1
#
_cell.length_a   1.000
_cell.length_b   1.000
_cell.length_c   1.000
_cell.angle_alpha   90.00
_cell.angle_beta   90.00
_cell.angle_gamma   90.00
#
_symmetry.space_group_name_H-M   'P 1'
#
loop_
_entity.id
_entity.type
_entity.pdbx_description
1 polymer ?
#
loop_
_entity_poly.entity_id
_entity_poly.type
_entity_poly.pdbx_seq_one_letter_code
_entity_poly.pdbx_strand_id
1 'polypeptide(L)'
;MNAPPPLERVAERLGLAPDDLAYLGRFDDAQLDALDTAVAMAQHREDLEVRRGMRDAVRLVPAPLRRRVAATLFPRDGAAEPSAATGASS
;
A
#
# COMPACT_ATOMS: atom_id res chain seq x y z
N MET A 1 0.36 23.93 -14.41
CA MET A 1 1.55 23.09 -14.14
C MET A 1 1.71 23.03 -12.63
N ASN A 2 1.40 21.89 -12.01
CA ASN A 2 1.57 21.72 -10.57
C ASN A 2 3.04 21.37 -10.33
N ALA A 3 3.80 22.28 -9.71
CA ALA A 3 5.20 22.01 -9.42
C ALA A 3 5.28 20.78 -8.49
N PRO A 4 6.20 19.83 -8.75
CA PRO A 4 6.37 18.70 -7.84
C PRO A 4 6.66 19.22 -6.43
N PRO A 5 6.10 18.58 -5.40
CA PRO A 5 6.31 19.00 -4.01
C PRO A 5 7.81 18.98 -3.68
N PRO A 6 8.29 19.92 -2.83
CA PRO A 6 9.69 19.96 -2.44
C PRO A 6 10.09 18.64 -1.76
N LEU A 7 11.30 18.15 -2.06
CA LEU A 7 11.79 16.83 -1.65
C LEU A 7 11.81 16.69 -0.12
N GLU A 8 12.05 17.78 0.59
CA GLU A 8 12.02 17.86 2.06
C GLU A 8 10.65 17.50 2.62
N ARG A 9 9.57 17.96 1.98
CA ARG A 9 8.20 17.65 2.39
C ARG A 9 7.87 16.18 2.13
N VAL A 10 8.41 15.60 1.06
CA VAL A 10 8.25 14.18 0.76
C VAL A 10 9.02 13.33 1.76
N ALA A 11 10.26 13.71 2.09
CA ALA A 11 11.11 13.07 3.10
C ALA A 11 10.43 13.05 4.48
N GLU A 12 9.94 14.21 4.93
CA GLU A 12 9.24 14.35 6.21
C GLU A 12 8.01 13.44 6.28
N ARG A 13 7.19 13.41 5.21
CA ARG A 13 6.00 12.56 5.16
C ARG A 13 6.32 11.07 5.21
N LEU A 14 7.44 10.66 4.63
CA LEU A 14 7.90 9.28 4.61
C LEU A 14 8.76 8.90 5.82
N GLY A 15 9.11 9.87 6.68
CA GLY A 15 10.02 9.66 7.80
C GLY A 15 11.45 9.30 7.38
N LEU A 16 11.85 9.70 6.18
CA LEU A 16 13.18 9.42 5.61
C LEU A 16 14.08 10.65 5.71
N ALA A 17 15.40 10.44 5.72
CA ALA A 17 16.32 11.55 5.58
C ALA A 17 16.25 12.09 4.14
N PRO A 18 16.33 13.42 3.92
CA PRO A 18 16.35 13.99 2.57
C PRO A 18 17.47 13.42 1.69
N ASP A 19 18.61 13.08 2.30
CA ASP A 19 19.75 12.46 1.60
C ASP A 19 19.43 11.07 1.04
N ASP A 20 18.56 10.30 1.71
CA ASP A 20 18.12 8.99 1.25
C ASP A 20 17.21 9.10 0.01
N LEU A 21 16.37 10.13 -0.03
CA LEU A 21 15.55 10.43 -1.23
C LEU A 21 16.39 11.03 -2.36
N ALA A 22 17.37 11.88 -2.03
CA ALA A 22 18.29 12.43 -3.03
C ALA A 22 19.16 11.33 -3.67
N TYR A 23 19.47 10.26 -2.93
CA TYR A 23 20.18 9.10 -3.44
C TYR A 23 19.44 8.42 -4.60
N LEU A 24 18.11 8.48 -4.63
CA LEU A 24 17.30 7.91 -5.72
C LEU A 24 17.52 8.62 -7.06
N GLY A 25 17.92 9.90 -7.05
CA GLY A 25 18.23 10.66 -8.27
C GLY A 25 19.48 10.17 -9.03
N ARG A 26 20.20 9.17 -8.51
CA ARG A 26 21.33 8.53 -9.19
C ARG A 26 20.92 7.36 -10.09
N PHE A 27 19.69 6.87 -9.97
CA PHE A 27 19.18 5.77 -10.76
C PHE A 27 18.42 6.30 -11.97
N ASP A 28 18.41 5.52 -13.05
CA ASP A 28 17.58 5.81 -14.21
C ASP A 28 16.11 5.42 -13.97
N ASP A 29 15.22 5.88 -14.85
CA ASP A 29 13.78 5.63 -14.72
C ASP A 29 13.45 4.13 -14.74
N ALA A 30 14.18 3.31 -15.51
CA ALA A 30 13.94 1.86 -15.58
C ALA A 30 14.33 1.16 -14.26
N GLN A 31 15.38 1.62 -13.60
CA GLN A 31 15.79 1.16 -12.28
C GLN A 31 14.80 1.58 -11.20
N LEU A 32 14.25 2.80 -11.29
CA LEU A 32 13.20 3.27 -10.37
C LEU A 32 11.89 2.50 -10.56
N ASP A 33 11.47 2.23 -11.80
CA ASP A 33 10.29 1.41 -12.09
C ASP A 33 10.43 -0.03 -11.55
N ALA A 34 11.63 -0.60 -11.66
CA ALA A 34 11.94 -1.92 -11.10
C ALA A 34 11.88 -1.91 -9.56
N LEU A 35 12.37 -0.84 -8.93
CA LEU A 35 12.27 -0.65 -7.49
C LEU A 35 10.82 -0.53 -7.03
N ASP A 36 10.02 0.30 -7.71
CA ASP A 36 8.60 0.48 -7.39
C ASP A 36 7.83 -0.84 -7.51
N THR A 37 8.12 -1.62 -8.55
CA THR A 37 7.56 -2.96 -8.73
C THR A 37 7.93 -3.88 -7.57
N ALA A 38 9.20 -3.89 -7.16
CA ALA A 38 9.68 -4.71 -6.05
C ALA A 38 9.02 -4.30 -4.71
N VAL A 39 8.89 -3.00 -4.47
CA VAL A 39 8.21 -2.46 -3.27
C VAL A 39 6.74 -2.86 -3.27
N ALA A 40 6.03 -2.71 -4.39
CA ALA A 40 4.63 -3.10 -4.52
C ALA A 40 4.43 -4.61 -4.27
N MET A 41 5.33 -5.45 -4.78
CA MET A 41 5.30 -6.90 -4.50
C MET A 41 5.55 -7.21 -3.03
N ALA A 42 6.48 -6.51 -2.38
CA ALA A 42 6.78 -6.70 -0.97
C ALA A 42 5.58 -6.30 -0.09
N GLN A 43 4.99 -5.13 -0.35
CA GLN A 43 3.78 -4.65 0.34
C GLN A 43 2.61 -5.62 0.15
N HIS A 44 2.38 -6.07 -1.09
CA HIS A 44 1.32 -7.04 -1.35
C HIS A 44 1.50 -8.34 -0.57
N ARG A 45 2.74 -8.85 -0.49
CA ARG A 45 3.05 -10.05 0.28
C ARG A 45 2.81 -9.83 1.78
N GLU A 46 3.25 -8.70 2.32
CA GLU A 46 3.02 -8.33 3.71
C GLU A 46 1.52 -8.26 4.03
N ASP A 47 0.73 -7.60 3.18
CA ASP A 47 -0.73 -7.50 3.34
C ASP A 47 -1.42 -8.86 3.35
N LEU A 48 -0.93 -9.82 2.55
CA LEU A 48 -1.46 -11.19 2.56
C LEU A 48 -1.13 -11.91 3.86
N GLU A 49 0.10 -11.79 4.37
CA GLU A 49 0.51 -12.39 5.63
C GLU A 49 -0.20 -11.76 6.83
N VAL A 50 -0.39 -10.43 6.83
CA VAL A 50 -1.19 -9.73 7.85
C VAL A 50 -2.63 -10.22 7.82
N ARG A 51 -3.27 -10.29 6.64
CA ARG A 51 -4.64 -10.81 6.52
C ARG A 51 -4.76 -12.25 6.99
N ARG A 52 -3.76 -13.08 6.70
CA ARG A 52 -3.69 -14.46 7.18
C ARG A 52 -3.57 -14.52 8.71
N GLY A 53 -2.62 -13.78 9.29
CA GLY A 53 -2.41 -13.69 10.73
C GLY A 53 -3.64 -13.19 11.47
N MET A 54 -4.31 -12.15 10.94
CA MET A 54 -5.58 -11.66 11.49
C MET A 54 -6.68 -12.74 11.43
N ARG A 55 -6.74 -13.52 10.35
CA ARG A 55 -7.73 -14.61 10.22
C ARG A 55 -7.46 -15.72 11.23
N ASP A 56 -6.19 -16.04 11.49
CA ASP A 56 -5.80 -17.00 12.51
C ASP A 56 -6.09 -16.47 13.93
N ALA A 57 -5.87 -15.18 14.20
CA ALA A 57 -6.24 -14.55 15.45
C ALA A 57 -7.76 -14.61 15.71
N VAL A 58 -8.59 -14.41 14.68
CA VAL A 58 -10.05 -14.58 14.79
C VAL A 58 -10.45 -15.99 15.21
N ARG A 59 -9.67 -17.02 14.86
CA ARG A 59 -9.95 -18.41 15.28
C ARG A 59 -9.75 -18.62 16.78
N LEU A 60 -8.94 -17.78 17.44
CA LEU A 60 -8.73 -17.81 18.89
C LEU A 60 -9.88 -17.14 19.67
N VAL A 61 -10.74 -16.38 19.00
CA VAL A 61 -11.90 -15.73 19.62
C VAL A 61 -12.96 -16.78 19.99
N PRO A 62 -13.59 -16.69 21.18
CA PRO A 62 -14.69 -17.56 21.56
C PRO A 62 -15.79 -17.62 20.50
N ALA A 63 -16.33 -18.82 20.26
CA ALA A 63 -17.26 -19.10 19.17
C ALA A 63 -18.45 -18.12 19.05
N PRO A 64 -19.08 -17.64 20.16
CA PRO A 64 -20.18 -16.68 20.08
C PRO A 64 -19.79 -15.32 19.48
N LEU A 65 -18.55 -14.87 19.71
CA LEU A 65 -18.06 -13.56 19.28
C LEU A 65 -17.33 -13.60 17.93
N ARG A 66 -16.83 -14.79 17.54
CA ARG A 66 -16.03 -15.00 16.34
C ARG A 66 -16.66 -14.42 15.07
N ARG A 67 -17.97 -14.61 14.87
CA ARG A 67 -18.69 -14.09 13.69
C ARG A 67 -18.70 -12.56 13.65
N ARG A 68 -18.87 -11.91 14.81
CA ARG A 68 -18.90 -10.44 14.91
C ARG A 68 -17.52 -9.85 14.67
N VAL A 69 -16.49 -10.42 15.31
CA VAL A 69 -15.09 -9.98 15.09
C VAL A 69 -14.68 -10.17 13.63
N ALA A 70 -15.00 -11.33 13.02
CA ALA A 70 -14.72 -11.56 11.61
C ALA A 70 -15.38 -10.53 10.69
N ALA A 71 -16.64 -10.17 10.94
CA ALA A 71 -17.37 -9.19 10.12
C ALA A 71 -16.81 -7.77 10.26
N THR A 72 -16.23 -7.42 11.42
CA THR A 72 -15.61 -6.11 11.65
C THR A 72 -14.21 -6.03 11.04
N LEU A 73 -13.40 -7.10 11.14
CA LEU A 73 -12.03 -7.11 10.63
C LEU A 73 -11.93 -7.41 9.13
N PHE A 74 -12.90 -8.14 8.60
CA PHE A 74 -13.01 -8.46 7.17
C PHE A 74 -14.39 -8.04 6.66
N PRO A 75 -14.71 -6.74 6.63
CA PRO A 75 -15.89 -6.28 5.92
C PRO A 75 -15.74 -6.77 4.48
N ARG A 76 -16.80 -7.35 3.89
CA ARG A 76 -16.81 -7.77 2.48
C ARG A 76 -16.20 -6.64 1.69
N ASP A 77 -15.05 -6.88 1.06
CA ASP A 77 -14.20 -5.90 0.38
C ASP A 77 -15.08 -4.77 -0.17
N GLY A 78 -15.13 -3.66 0.58
CA GLY A 78 -16.04 -2.58 0.31
C GLY A 78 -15.59 -1.95 -0.99
N ALA A 79 -16.21 -2.37 -2.09
CA ALA A 79 -15.97 -1.92 -3.45
C ALA A 79 -14.48 -1.87 -3.82
N ALA A 80 -14.03 -2.81 -4.66
CA ALA A 80 -13.05 -2.42 -5.66
C ALA A 80 -13.61 -1.13 -6.30
N GLU A 81 -13.00 0.02 -6.00
CA GLU A 81 -13.29 1.23 -6.75
C GLU A 81 -13.11 0.82 -8.21
N PRO A 82 -14.12 0.98 -9.08
CA PRO A 82 -13.89 0.82 -10.49
C PRO A 82 -12.78 1.80 -10.81
N SER A 83 -11.59 1.28 -11.11
CA SER A 83 -10.51 2.01 -11.75
C SER A 83 -11.17 2.91 -12.76
N ALA A 84 -11.13 4.22 -12.51
CA ALA A 84 -11.55 5.23 -13.44
C ALA A 84 -10.58 5.16 -14.62
N ALA A 85 -10.77 4.15 -15.46
CA ALA A 85 -10.41 4.19 -16.86
C ALA A 85 -11.37 5.22 -17.46
N THR A 86 -10.99 6.48 -17.30
CA THR A 86 -11.46 7.59 -18.09
C THR A 86 -11.39 7.17 -19.55
N GLY A 87 -12.55 6.87 -20.11
CA GLY A 87 -12.72 7.01 -21.54
C GLY A 87 -12.55 8.48 -21.89
N ALA A 88 -11.72 8.77 -22.88
CA ALA A 88 -11.92 9.90 -23.77
C ALA A 88 -11.12 9.64 -25.04
N SER A 89 -11.87 9.32 -26.08
CA SER A 89 -11.50 9.39 -27.48
C SER A 89 -10.63 10.60 -27.82
N SER A 90 -9.60 10.38 -28.62
CA SER A 90 -9.30 11.14 -29.85
C SER A 90 -8.35 10.31 -30.71
#